data_AF-A0A381KLA9-F1
#
_entry.id   AF-A0A381KLA9-F1
#
_cell.length_a   1.000
_cell.length_b   1.000
_cell.length_c   1.000
_cell.angle_alpha   90.00
_cell.angle_beta   90.00
_cell.angle_gamma   90.00
#
_symmetry.space_group_name_H-M   'P 1'
#
loop_
_entity.id
_entity.type
_entity.pdbx_description
1 polymer ?
#
loop_
_entity_poly.entity_id
_entity_poly.type
_entity_poly.pdbx_seq_one_letter_code
_entity_poly.pdbx_strand_id
1 'polypeptide(L)'
;MNLNRNLEKYAELAIKVGVNIQPGQILLIKSPIECADFARNALKEAYKCGAKNVYIEWSDEESTLIKYLYAPDEAFHEFPKWTAEQYVDIAKEGGHFYQSMPKIQIY
;
A
#
# COMPACT_ATOMS: atom_id res chain seq x y z
N MET A 1 1.34 10.13 -26.32
CA MET A 1 0.71 9.35 -25.23
C MET A 1 0.99 10.07 -23.92
N ASN A 2 0.00 10.21 -23.02
CA ASN A 2 0.08 11.03 -21.81
C ASN A 2 0.32 10.12 -20.58
N LEU A 3 1.46 10.28 -19.89
CA LEU A 3 1.96 9.35 -18.86
C LEU A 3 0.97 9.16 -17.71
N ASN A 4 0.34 10.26 -17.26
CA ASN A 4 -0.63 10.25 -16.16
C ASN A 4 -1.87 9.39 -16.47
N ARG A 5 -2.35 9.46 -17.71
CA ARG A 5 -3.53 8.69 -18.16
C ARG A 5 -3.25 7.19 -18.22
N ASN A 6 -1.99 6.80 -18.44
CA ASN A 6 -1.57 5.41 -18.40
C ASN A 6 -1.46 4.89 -16.95
N LEU A 7 -0.99 5.72 -16.02
CA LEU A 7 -0.92 5.38 -14.59
C LEU A 7 -2.31 5.21 -13.96
N GLU A 8 -3.27 6.05 -14.33
CA GLU A 8 -4.67 5.91 -13.91
C GLU A 8 -5.28 4.58 -14.38
N LYS A 9 -5.10 4.24 -15.66
CA LYS A 9 -5.56 2.95 -16.21
C LYS A 9 -4.87 1.76 -15.57
N TYR A 10 -3.59 1.91 -15.22
CA TYR A 10 -2.84 0.86 -14.53
C TYR A 10 -3.36 0.65 -13.10
N ALA A 11 -3.67 1.72 -12.37
CA ALA A 11 -4.28 1.65 -11.04
C ALA A 11 -5.65 0.96 -11.11
N GLU A 12 -6.48 1.33 -12.09
CA GLU A 12 -7.77 0.70 -12.31
C GLU A 12 -7.63 -0.81 -12.58
N LEU A 13 -6.70 -1.21 -13.45
CA LEU A 13 -6.43 -2.62 -13.74
C LEU A 13 -5.92 -3.37 -12.51
N ALA A 14 -4.97 -2.77 -11.77
CA ALA A 14 -4.41 -3.37 -10.57
C ALA A 14 -5.49 -3.64 -9.51
N ILE A 15 -6.44 -2.72 -9.32
CA ILE A 15 -7.53 -2.88 -8.36
C ILE A 15 -8.61 -3.84 -8.84
N LYS A 16 -9.08 -3.71 -10.08
CA LYS A 16 -10.21 -4.50 -10.59
C LYS A 16 -9.81 -5.92 -10.99
N VAL A 17 -8.61 -6.10 -11.53
CA VAL A 17 -8.15 -7.39 -12.08
C VAL A 17 -7.09 -8.03 -11.20
N GLY A 18 -6.13 -7.24 -10.70
CA GLY A 18 -5.05 -7.77 -9.86
C GLY A 18 -5.54 -8.17 -8.47
N VAL A 19 -6.15 -7.20 -7.76
CA VAL A 19 -6.70 -7.38 -6.41
C VAL A 19 -8.11 -7.97 -6.47
N ASN A 20 -8.90 -7.60 -7.49
CA ASN A 20 -10.30 -8.00 -7.67
C ASN A 20 -11.16 -7.71 -6.42
N ILE A 21 -11.06 -6.47 -5.92
CA ILE A 21 -11.78 -6.05 -4.72
C ILE A 21 -13.30 -6.18 -4.91
N GLN A 22 -13.95 -6.87 -3.99
CA GLN A 22 -15.41 -7.02 -3.97
C GLN A 22 -16.05 -5.98 -3.05
N PRO A 23 -17.33 -5.63 -3.30
CA PRO A 23 -18.08 -4.77 -2.39
C PRO A 23 -18.06 -5.30 -0.95
N GLY A 24 -17.76 -4.43 0.01
CA GLY A 24 -17.72 -4.77 1.43
C GLY A 24 -16.36 -5.27 1.95
N GLN A 25 -15.38 -5.50 1.08
CA GLN A 25 -14.04 -5.96 1.50
C GLN A 25 -13.14 -4.81 1.95
N ILE A 26 -12.15 -5.16 2.78
CA ILE A 26 -11.07 -4.25 3.18
C ILE A 26 -9.87 -4.42 2.24
N LEU A 27 -9.17 -3.33 1.94
CA LEU A 27 -7.93 -3.35 1.16
C LEU A 27 -6.81 -2.65 1.94
N LEU A 28 -5.62 -3.24 1.96
CA LEU A 28 -4.40 -2.56 2.41
C LEU A 28 -3.48 -2.32 1.21
N ILE A 29 -3.20 -1.05 0.94
CA ILE A 29 -2.25 -0.61 -0.08
C ILE A 29 -0.93 -0.28 0.62
N LYS A 30 0.14 -0.98 0.28
CA LYS A 30 1.50 -0.60 0.67
C LYS A 30 2.15 0.16 -0.47
N SER A 31 2.64 1.37 -0.22
CA SER A 31 3.25 2.19 -1.28
C SER A 31 4.33 3.12 -0.74
N PRO A 32 5.42 3.32 -1.48
CA PRO A 32 6.39 4.35 -1.17
C PRO A 32 5.79 5.76 -1.35
N ILE A 33 6.21 6.72 -0.54
CA ILE A 33 5.63 8.08 -0.55
C ILE A 33 5.84 8.81 -1.89
N GLU A 34 6.88 8.46 -2.62
CA GLU A 34 7.20 8.92 -3.97
C GLU A 34 6.13 8.50 -4.99
N CYS A 35 5.40 7.42 -4.72
CA CYS A 35 4.31 6.90 -5.54
C CYS A 35 2.92 7.34 -5.02
N ALA A 36 2.86 8.39 -4.20
CA ALA A 36 1.61 8.78 -3.52
C ALA A 36 0.44 9.06 -4.48
N ASP A 37 0.71 9.65 -5.64
CA ASP A 37 -0.36 9.94 -6.61
C ASP A 37 -0.97 8.66 -7.19
N PHE A 38 -0.15 7.63 -7.41
CA PHE A 38 -0.62 6.32 -7.85
C PHE A 38 -1.44 5.62 -6.76
N ALA A 39 -0.93 5.60 -5.52
CA ALA A 39 -1.63 4.99 -4.39
C ALA A 39 -2.98 5.68 -4.09
N ARG A 40 -3.07 7.01 -4.23
CA ARG A 40 -4.33 7.76 -4.12
C ARG A 40 -5.30 7.44 -5.26
N ASN A 41 -4.80 7.23 -6.47
CA ASN A 41 -5.64 6.78 -7.58
C ASN A 41 -6.17 5.36 -7.36
N ALA A 42 -5.33 4.44 -6.88
CA ALA A 42 -5.74 3.10 -6.50
C ALA A 42 -6.77 3.10 -5.36
N LEU A 43 -6.57 3.94 -4.34
CA LEU A 43 -7.53 4.18 -3.25
C LEU A 43 -8.90 4.61 -3.80
N LYS A 44 -8.91 5.58 -4.71
CA LYS A 44 -10.13 6.09 -5.34
C LYS A 44 -10.86 5.00 -6.13
N GLU A 45 -10.13 4.20 -6.90
CA GLU A 45 -10.73 3.10 -7.67
C GLU A 45 -11.24 1.96 -6.76
N ALA A 46 -10.56 1.66 -5.66
CA ALA A 46 -11.01 0.66 -4.70
C ALA A 46 -12.35 1.05 -4.05
N TYR A 47 -12.51 2.30 -3.64
CA TYR A 47 -13.79 2.79 -3.13
C TYR A 47 -14.90 2.81 -4.19
N LYS A 48 -14.59 3.14 -5.45
CA LYS A 48 -15.55 3.03 -6.55
C LYS A 48 -16.02 1.59 -6.79
N CYS A 49 -15.18 0.60 -6.49
CA CYS A 49 -15.54 -0.82 -6.57
C CYS A 49 -16.31 -1.32 -5.33
N GLY A 50 -16.57 -0.46 -4.35
CA GLY A 50 -17.37 -0.78 -3.18
C GLY A 50 -16.58 -1.29 -1.97
N ALA A 51 -15.26 -1.08 -1.93
CA ALA A 51 -14.46 -1.41 -0.76
C ALA A 51 -15.06 -0.76 0.51
N LYS A 52 -15.17 -1.54 1.60
CA LYS A 52 -15.68 -1.07 2.90
C LYS A 52 -14.70 -0.10 3.55
N ASN A 53 -13.43 -0.44 3.53
CA ASN A 53 -12.36 0.42 4.02
C ASN A 53 -11.07 0.14 3.26
N VAL A 54 -10.28 1.19 3.05
CA VAL A 54 -8.99 1.07 2.38
C VAL A 54 -7.93 1.82 3.18
N TYR A 55 -6.92 1.07 3.63
CA TYR A 55 -5.78 1.59 4.36
C TYR A 55 -4.59 1.79 3.42
N ILE A 56 -3.79 2.82 3.65
CA ILE A 56 -2.50 2.98 2.96
C ILE A 56 -1.39 2.95 4.01
N GLU A 57 -0.45 2.03 3.82
CA GLU A 57 0.80 1.94 4.55
C GLU A 57 1.90 2.57 3.68
N TRP A 58 2.37 3.74 4.11
CA TRP A 58 3.44 4.44 3.43
C TRP A 58 4.80 3.90 3.86
N SER A 59 5.67 3.63 2.89
CA SER A 59 7.10 3.45 3.15
C SER A 59 7.86 4.71 2.74
N ASP A 60 8.83 5.10 3.56
CA ASP A 60 9.75 6.19 3.25
C ASP A 60 11.18 5.71 3.54
N GLU A 61 12.01 5.70 2.50
CA GLU A 61 13.39 5.24 2.59
C GLU A 61 14.23 6.18 3.46
N GLU A 62 13.96 7.48 3.43
CA GLU A 62 14.69 8.48 4.22
C GLU A 62 14.41 8.29 5.71
N SER A 63 13.14 8.19 6.12
CA SER A 63 12.77 7.88 7.50
C SER A 63 13.35 6.54 7.96
N THR A 64 13.38 5.54 7.08
CA THR A 64 13.96 4.22 7.38
C THR A 64 15.46 4.34 7.63
N LEU A 65 16.18 5.08 6.79
CA LEU A 65 17.62 5.34 6.96
C LEU A 65 17.90 6.10 8.26
N ILE A 66 17.12 7.15 8.57
CA ILE A 66 17.25 7.90 9.82
C ILE A 66 17.09 6.97 11.03
N LYS A 67 16.11 6.05 10.99
CA LYS A 67 15.96 5.06 12.06
C LYS A 67 17.23 4.21 12.20
N TYR A 68 17.77 3.70 11.11
CA TYR A 68 19.02 2.90 11.15
C TYR A 68 20.23 3.67 11.68
N LEU A 69 20.31 4.98 11.40
CA LEU A 69 21.46 5.80 11.80
C LEU A 69 21.39 6.27 13.26
N TYR A 70 20.19 6.50 13.80
CA TYR A 70 20.03 7.22 15.07
C TYR A 70 19.22 6.48 16.14
N ALA A 71 18.51 5.40 15.81
CA ALA A 71 17.75 4.67 16.82
C ALA A 71 18.66 3.80 17.71
N PRO A 72 18.30 3.58 18.99
CA PRO A 72 19.00 2.64 19.84
C PRO A 72 18.84 1.20 19.33
N ASP A 73 19.81 0.32 19.62
CA ASP A 73 19.81 -1.09 19.17
C ASP A 73 18.52 -1.83 19.58
N GLU A 74 18.02 -1.55 20.78
CA GLU A 74 16.76 -2.07 21.33
C GLU A 74 15.55 -1.86 20.40
N ALA A 75 15.54 -0.76 19.64
CA ALA A 75 14.44 -0.43 18.71
C ALA A 75 14.35 -1.35 17.47
N PHE A 76 15.32 -2.25 17.29
CA PHE A 76 15.34 -3.26 16.23
C PHE A 76 14.96 -4.66 16.73
N HIS A 77 14.97 -4.90 18.04
CA HIS A 77 14.61 -6.19 18.64
C HIS A 77 13.10 -6.33 18.89
N GLU A 78 12.37 -5.22 18.92
CA GLU A 78 10.93 -5.20 19.15
C GLU A 78 10.15 -4.87 17.88
N PHE A 79 9.31 -5.80 17.43
CA PHE A 79 8.31 -5.51 16.42
C PHE A 79 7.03 -4.98 17.10
N PRO A 80 6.47 -3.84 16.65
CA PRO A 80 5.30 -3.26 17.31
C PRO A 80 4.09 -4.21 17.22
N LYS A 81 3.53 -4.55 18.38
CA LYS A 81 2.42 -5.50 18.47
C LYS A 81 1.17 -5.03 17.72
N TRP A 82 0.87 -3.74 17.77
CA TRP A 82 -0.26 -3.14 17.06
C TRP A 82 -0.17 -3.34 15.54
N THR A 83 1.04 -3.38 14.97
CA THR A 83 1.24 -3.59 13.54
C THR A 83 0.89 -5.02 13.16
N ALA A 84 1.28 -5.98 14.00
CA ALA A 84 0.90 -7.38 13.82
C ALA A 84 -0.62 -7.58 13.97
N GLU A 85 -1.23 -6.96 14.98
CA GLU A 85 -2.68 -7.01 15.21
C GLU A 85 -3.46 -6.43 14.03
N GLN A 86 -3.01 -5.30 13.45
CA GLN A 86 -3.61 -4.72 12.25
C GLN A 86 -3.62 -5.71 11.07
N TYR A 87 -2.51 -6.38 10.77
CA TYR A 87 -2.47 -7.36 9.68
C TYR A 87 -3.41 -8.54 9.93
N VAL A 88 -3.44 -9.01 11.18
CA VAL A 88 -4.31 -10.13 11.57
C VAL A 88 -5.78 -9.75 11.40
N ASP A 89 -6.18 -8.55 11.79
CA ASP A 89 -7.57 -8.11 11.69
C ASP A 89 -7.99 -7.86 10.22
N ILE A 90 -7.10 -7.28 9.40
CA ILE A 90 -7.33 -7.14 7.96
C ILE A 90 -7.47 -8.52 7.29
N ALA A 91 -6.62 -9.48 7.66
CA ALA A 91 -6.68 -10.84 7.12
C ALA A 91 -7.96 -11.58 7.52
N LYS A 92 -8.42 -11.44 8.77
CA LYS A 92 -9.69 -12.03 9.25
C LYS A 92 -10.91 -11.49 8.49
N GLU A 93 -10.90 -10.22 8.09
CA GLU A 93 -11.97 -9.61 7.29
C GLU A 93 -11.90 -9.96 5.78
N GLY A 94 -10.99 -10.87 5.37
CA GLY A 94 -10.81 -11.24 3.97
C GLY A 94 -10.12 -10.14 3.15
N GLY A 95 -9.29 -9.33 3.82
CA GLY A 95 -8.62 -8.20 3.22
C GLY A 95 -7.54 -8.61 2.23
N HIS A 96 -7.42 -7.84 1.15
CA HIS A 96 -6.41 -8.07 0.12
C HIS A 96 -5.21 -7.14 0.34
N PHE A 97 -4.02 -7.63 -0.03
CA PHE A 97 -2.78 -6.88 0.10
C PHE A 97 -2.28 -6.49 -1.28
N TYR A 98 -2.09 -5.19 -1.51
CA TYR A 98 -1.47 -4.67 -2.72
C TYR A 98 -0.17 -3.96 -2.36
N GLN A 99 0.94 -4.36 -2.97
CA GLN A 99 2.23 -3.69 -2.81
C GLN A 99 2.60 -2.97 -4.10
N SER A 100 2.57 -1.64 -4.05
CA SER A 100 3.13 -0.76 -5.07
C SER A 100 4.65 -0.79 -4.94
N MET A 101 5.34 -1.49 -5.83
CA MET A 101 6.80 -1.41 -5.90
C MET A 101 7.23 -0.09 -6.57
N PRO A 102 8.25 0.62 -6.05
CA PRO A 102 8.91 1.68 -6.81
C PRO A 102 9.45 1.06 -8.11
N LYS A 103 9.49 1.85 -9.19
CA LYS A 103 10.01 1.40 -10.49
C LYS A 103 11.35 0.68 -10.27
N ILE A 104 11.37 -0.63 -10.48
CA ILE A 104 12.61 -1.34 -10.80
C ILE A 104 13.12 -0.66 -12.08
N GLN A 105 14.23 0.08 -11.96
CA GLN A 105 15.07 0.41 -13.10
C GLN A 105 15.62 -0.92 -13.61
N ILE A 106 14.88 -1.53 -14.53
CA ILE A 106 15.39 -2.61 -15.36
C ILE A 106 16.40 -1.93 -16.29
N TYR A 107 17.69 -2.09 -15.96
CA TYR A 107 18.80 -2.00 -16.91
C TYR A 107 19.10 -3.41 -17.43
#